data_AF-A0A2V8MGS1-F1
#
_entry.id   AF-A0A2V8MGS1-F1
#
_cell.length_a   1.000
_cell.length_b   1.000
_cell.length_c   1.000
_cell.angle_alpha   90.00
_cell.angle_beta   90.00
_cell.angle_gamma   90.00
#
_symmetry.space_group_name_H-M   'P 1'
#
loop_
_entity.id
_entity.type
_entity.pdbx_description
1 polymer ?
#
loop_
_entity_poly.entity_id
_entity_poly.type
_entity_poly.pdbx_seq_one_letter_code
_entity_poly.pdbx_strand_id
1 'polypeptide(L)'
;GALLTVTSNAARTSPATRGKWFLQTFLGVSPPDPPPNVPTIKEKPPDTTGNAKAPTMRQTMEAHHSNPSCNTCHQIFEPIGLALENFDAVAAWRTEDEGSPIDASGVLVDGTKVNGVASLREALGRRSDQFLRVVAEKLLPYSLGRGVEYQDMPLVRSIVRDSAGSKYKFSSLVLGIVKSPTFQMNMKLTDARTEQRATR
;
A
#
# COMPACT_ATOMS: atom_id res chain seq x y z
N GLY A 1 -7.46 -6.04 13.03
CA GLY A 1 -8.04 -7.33 12.59
C GLY A 1 -8.03 -7.47 11.09
N ALA A 2 -9.13 -7.09 10.43
CA ALA A 2 -9.45 -7.45 9.04
C ALA A 2 -8.31 -7.29 8.02
N LEU A 3 -7.58 -6.16 8.03
CA LEU A 3 -6.46 -5.95 7.10
C LEU A 3 -5.37 -7.02 7.22
N LEU A 4 -4.90 -7.26 8.46
CA LEU A 4 -3.80 -8.18 8.71
C LEU A 4 -4.20 -9.60 8.35
N THR A 5 -5.47 -9.95 8.48
CA THR A 5 -6.04 -11.23 8.04
C THR A 5 -6.11 -11.35 6.52
N VAL A 6 -6.66 -10.35 5.82
CA VAL A 6 -6.77 -10.37 4.34
C VAL A 6 -5.40 -10.35 3.65
N THR A 7 -4.37 -9.84 4.32
CA THR A 7 -3.00 -9.77 3.81
C THR A 7 -2.10 -10.89 4.35
N SER A 8 -2.67 -11.93 4.97
CA SER A 8 -1.95 -13.10 5.46
C SER A 8 -2.46 -14.38 4.79
N ASN A 9 -1.70 -15.47 4.90
CA ASN A 9 -2.16 -16.79 4.50
C ASN A 9 -2.81 -17.49 5.72
N ALA A 10 -3.59 -18.54 5.49
CA ALA A 10 -4.30 -19.25 6.54
C ALA A 10 -3.39 -19.71 7.71
N ALA A 11 -2.16 -20.15 7.39
CA ALA A 11 -1.22 -20.69 8.37
C ALA A 11 -0.09 -19.73 8.79
N ARG A 12 0.02 -18.52 8.21
CA ARG A 12 1.14 -17.60 8.48
C ARG A 12 0.89 -16.15 8.08
N THR A 13 1.68 -15.24 8.64
CA THR A 13 1.78 -13.85 8.15
C THR A 13 2.38 -13.79 6.74
N SER A 14 2.19 -12.66 6.04
CA SER A 14 2.85 -12.39 4.77
C SER A 14 3.31 -10.93 4.71
N PRO A 15 4.56 -10.63 5.11
CA PRO A 15 5.07 -9.26 5.08
C PRO A 15 5.15 -8.71 3.65
N ALA A 16 5.43 -9.57 2.67
CA ALA A 16 5.40 -9.18 1.26
C ALA A 16 4.00 -8.69 0.83
N THR A 17 2.95 -9.45 1.13
CA THR A 17 1.56 -9.07 0.79
C THR A 17 1.12 -7.83 1.57
N ARG A 18 1.44 -7.76 2.87
CA ARG A 18 1.15 -6.59 3.73
C ARG A 18 1.80 -5.32 3.20
N GLY A 19 3.09 -5.39 2.89
CA GLY A 19 3.86 -4.30 2.35
C GLY A 19 3.32 -3.83 1.00
N LYS A 20 3.03 -4.77 0.08
CA LYS A 20 2.42 -4.46 -1.22
C LYS A 20 1.09 -3.72 -1.06
N TRP A 21 0.20 -4.26 -0.22
CA TRP A 21 -1.09 -3.62 0.05
C TRP A 21 -0.90 -2.22 0.62
N PHE A 22 0.01 -2.06 1.58
CA PHE A 22 0.28 -0.76 2.19
C PHE A 22 0.77 0.26 1.15
N LEU A 23 1.72 -0.13 0.31
CA LEU A 23 2.29 0.70 -0.75
C LEU A 23 1.20 1.13 -1.76
N GLN A 24 0.32 0.20 -2.16
CA GLN A 24 -0.78 0.48 -3.07
C GLN A 24 -1.84 1.38 -2.44
N THR A 25 -2.24 1.12 -1.20
CA THR A 25 -3.35 1.83 -0.54
C THR A 25 -2.96 3.22 -0.06
N PHE A 26 -1.77 3.38 0.53
CA PHE A 26 -1.38 4.64 1.16
C PHE A 26 -0.47 5.50 0.29
N LEU A 27 0.33 4.89 -0.58
CA LEU A 27 1.28 5.62 -1.42
C LEU A 27 0.88 5.63 -2.90
N GLY A 28 -0.15 4.88 -3.29
CA GLY A 28 -0.66 4.86 -4.67
C GLY A 28 0.34 4.26 -5.66
N VAL A 29 1.32 3.49 -5.17
CA VAL A 29 2.35 2.86 -5.99
C VAL A 29 2.02 1.37 -6.06
N SER A 30 1.80 0.86 -7.27
CA SER A 30 1.68 -0.58 -7.49
C SER A 30 3.04 -1.15 -7.85
N PRO A 31 3.59 -2.10 -7.06
CA PRO A 31 4.75 -2.86 -7.49
C PRO A 31 4.38 -3.70 -8.72
N PRO A 32 5.37 -4.09 -9.55
CA PRO A 32 5.12 -4.95 -10.71
C PRO A 32 4.52 -6.28 -10.27
N ASP A 33 3.77 -6.89 -11.17
CA ASP A 33 3.22 -8.22 -10.93
C ASP A 33 4.35 -9.26 -10.80
N PRO A 34 4.17 -10.29 -9.96
CA PRO A 34 5.17 -11.33 -9.80
C PRO A 34 5.43 -12.03 -11.13
N PRO A 35 6.68 -12.44 -11.42
CA PRO A 35 7.00 -13.23 -12.60
C PRO A 35 6.14 -14.51 -12.72
N PRO A 36 5.97 -15.07 -13.93
CA PRO A 36 5.39 -16.40 -14.08
C PRO A 36 6.21 -17.45 -13.30
N ASN A 37 5.54 -18.44 -12.70
CA ASN A 37 6.16 -19.57 -12.00
C ASN A 37 7.03 -19.23 -10.78
N VAL A 38 6.74 -18.14 -10.06
CA VAL A 38 7.41 -17.87 -8.76
C VAL A 38 7.11 -19.03 -7.78
N PRO A 39 8.14 -19.67 -7.20
CA PRO A 39 7.93 -20.70 -6.19
C PRO A 39 7.15 -20.14 -5.01
N THR A 40 6.09 -20.81 -4.60
CA THR A 40 5.41 -20.45 -3.35
C THR A 40 6.36 -20.73 -2.18
N ILE A 41 6.42 -19.79 -1.23
CA ILE A 41 7.08 -20.09 0.04
C ILE A 41 6.29 -21.24 0.65
N LYS A 42 6.93 -22.42 0.80
CA LYS A 42 6.28 -23.64 1.27
C LYS A 42 5.58 -23.40 2.60
N GLU A 43 4.43 -24.02 2.78
CA GLU A 43 3.75 -24.02 4.07
C GLU A 43 4.60 -24.80 5.09
N LYS A 44 4.46 -24.43 6.36
CA LYS A 44 5.18 -25.07 7.46
C LYS A 44 4.87 -26.57 7.44
N PRO A 45 5.88 -27.47 7.32
CA PRO A 45 5.64 -28.89 7.52
C PRO A 45 5.16 -29.12 8.95
N PRO A 46 4.20 -30.02 9.19
CA PRO A 46 3.86 -30.41 10.55
C PRO A 46 5.13 -30.95 11.24
N ASP A 47 5.43 -30.43 12.44
CA ASP A 47 6.57 -30.93 13.22
C ASP A 47 6.24 -32.33 13.73
N THR A 48 6.74 -33.34 13.03
CA THR A 48 6.57 -34.75 13.39
C THR A 48 7.61 -35.25 14.38
N THR A 49 8.58 -34.42 14.79
CA THR A 49 9.78 -34.84 15.54
C THR A 49 10.04 -34.07 16.83
N GLY A 50 9.35 -32.95 17.07
CA GLY A 50 9.42 -32.17 18.31
C GLY A 50 10.73 -31.40 18.54
N ASN A 51 11.70 -31.50 17.62
CA ASN A 51 13.07 -31.00 17.80
C ASN A 51 13.52 -29.99 16.73
N ALA A 52 12.73 -29.80 15.66
CA ALA A 52 13.07 -28.86 14.60
C ALA A 52 12.49 -27.47 14.91
N LYS A 53 13.35 -26.50 15.24
CA LYS A 53 12.93 -25.09 15.27
C LYS A 53 12.57 -24.67 13.84
N ALA A 54 11.29 -24.40 13.60
CA ALA A 54 10.87 -23.84 12.33
C ALA A 54 11.52 -22.46 12.14
N PRO A 55 11.93 -22.09 10.91
CA PRO A 55 12.44 -20.77 10.65
C PRO A 55 11.34 -19.73 10.91
N THR A 56 11.73 -18.60 11.50
CA THR A 56 10.86 -17.43 11.59
C THR A 56 10.45 -16.95 10.20
N MET A 57 9.37 -16.16 10.12
CA MET A 57 8.97 -15.53 8.87
C MET A 57 10.11 -14.66 8.31
N ARG A 58 10.84 -13.93 9.18
CA ARG A 58 12.02 -13.15 8.78
C ARG A 58 13.08 -14.03 8.10
N GLN A 59 13.48 -15.11 8.75
CA GLN A 59 14.50 -16.02 8.20
C GLN A 59 14.03 -16.67 6.88
N THR A 60 12.74 -16.99 6.80
CA THR A 60 12.13 -17.53 5.58
C THR A 60 12.22 -16.54 4.42
N MET A 61 12.04 -15.25 4.69
CA MET A 61 12.12 -14.18 3.68
C MET A 61 13.55 -13.86 3.29
N GLU A 62 14.46 -13.81 4.25
CA GLU A 62 15.90 -13.65 3.99
C GLU A 62 16.44 -14.79 3.11
N ALA A 63 16.00 -16.03 3.37
CA ALA A 63 16.31 -17.17 2.50
C ALA A 63 15.73 -16.99 1.09
N HIS A 64 14.50 -16.47 0.96
CA HIS A 64 13.88 -16.16 -0.33
C HIS A 64 14.61 -15.03 -1.09
N HIS A 65 15.15 -14.05 -0.36
CA HIS A 65 15.90 -12.92 -0.91
C HIS A 65 17.31 -13.25 -1.39
N SER A 66 17.81 -14.45 -1.10
CA SER A 66 19.08 -14.93 -1.65
C SER A 66 19.11 -14.91 -3.19
N ASN A 67 17.94 -14.88 -3.85
CA ASN A 67 17.82 -14.63 -5.28
C ASN A 67 17.78 -13.11 -5.58
N PRO A 68 18.83 -12.55 -6.23
CA PRO A 68 18.90 -11.11 -6.52
C PRO A 68 17.73 -10.59 -7.37
N SER A 69 17.18 -11.43 -8.24
CA SER A 69 16.04 -11.07 -9.10
C SER A 69 14.77 -10.81 -8.27
N CYS A 70 14.55 -11.56 -7.20
CA CYS A 70 13.41 -11.38 -6.30
C CYS A 70 13.57 -10.13 -5.42
N ASN A 71 14.78 -9.94 -4.87
CA ASN A 71 15.06 -8.83 -3.96
C ASN A 71 14.92 -7.45 -4.63
N THR A 72 15.13 -7.37 -5.95
CA THR A 72 15.02 -6.13 -6.74
C THR A 72 13.67 -5.42 -6.53
N CYS A 73 12.56 -6.16 -6.49
CA CYS A 73 11.24 -5.59 -6.26
C CYS A 73 10.83 -5.64 -4.77
N HIS A 74 11.20 -6.70 -4.05
CA HIS A 74 10.79 -6.90 -2.66
C HIS A 74 11.33 -5.84 -1.71
N GLN A 75 12.56 -5.36 -1.94
CA GLN A 75 13.14 -4.26 -1.18
C GLN A 75 12.26 -2.99 -1.12
N ILE A 76 11.31 -2.84 -2.06
CA ILE A 76 10.45 -1.66 -2.16
C ILE A 76 9.35 -1.66 -1.09
N PHE A 77 8.76 -2.83 -0.82
CA PHE A 77 7.54 -2.93 -0.03
C PHE A 77 7.70 -3.83 1.19
N GLU A 78 8.59 -4.82 1.14
CA GLU A 78 8.74 -5.79 2.20
C GLU A 78 9.16 -5.20 3.55
N PRO A 79 10.09 -4.21 3.61
CA PRO A 79 10.42 -3.53 4.87
C PRO A 79 9.20 -2.91 5.57
N ILE A 80 8.20 -2.45 4.80
CA ILE A 80 6.93 -1.93 5.34
C ILE A 80 6.14 -3.05 6.01
N GLY A 81 6.08 -4.22 5.38
CA GLY A 81 5.41 -5.39 5.95
C GLY A 81 6.11 -5.95 7.17
N LEU A 82 7.45 -6.00 7.17
CA LEU A 82 8.25 -6.47 8.31
C LEU A 82 8.06 -5.56 9.53
N ALA A 83 7.91 -4.26 9.33
CA ALA A 83 7.55 -3.34 10.41
C ALA A 83 6.16 -3.62 11.03
N LEU A 84 5.34 -4.48 10.42
CA LEU A 84 4.05 -4.92 10.95
C LEU A 84 4.10 -6.34 11.56
N GLU A 85 5.26 -7.01 11.63
CA GLU A 85 5.33 -8.42 12.05
C GLU A 85 5.02 -8.68 13.53
N ASN A 86 5.00 -7.65 14.36
CA ASN A 86 4.44 -7.76 15.71
C ASN A 86 2.94 -8.04 15.71
N PHE A 87 2.25 -7.95 14.57
CA PHE A 87 0.90 -8.44 14.42
C PHE A 87 0.88 -9.79 13.71
N ASP A 88 0.26 -10.79 14.35
CA ASP A 88 0.04 -12.09 13.72
C ASP A 88 -1.01 -12.04 12.58
N ALA A 89 -1.37 -13.20 12.03
CA ALA A 89 -2.34 -13.28 10.93
C ALA A 89 -3.76 -12.82 11.31
N VAL A 90 -4.13 -12.84 12.59
CA VAL A 90 -5.45 -12.38 13.08
C VAL A 90 -5.37 -11.01 13.77
N ALA A 91 -4.23 -10.34 13.67
CA ALA A 91 -3.91 -9.06 14.28
C ALA A 91 -3.70 -9.07 15.80
N ALA A 92 -3.45 -10.22 16.41
CA ALA A 92 -2.98 -10.26 17.79
C ALA A 92 -1.54 -9.77 17.85
N TRP A 93 -1.23 -9.02 18.92
CA TRP A 93 0.14 -8.56 19.15
C TRP A 93 1.00 -9.71 19.66
N ARG A 94 2.22 -9.81 19.12
CA ARG A 94 3.21 -10.81 19.48
C ARG A 94 4.60 -10.20 19.54
N THR A 95 5.43 -10.77 20.41
CA THR A 95 6.85 -10.41 20.57
C THR A 95 7.79 -11.49 20.07
N GLU A 96 7.26 -12.70 19.82
CA GLU A 96 8.02 -13.85 19.37
C GLU A 96 7.39 -14.51 18.13
N ASP A 97 8.26 -15.09 17.32
CA ASP A 97 7.96 -15.93 16.17
C ASP A 97 8.77 -17.22 16.28
N GLU A 98 8.10 -18.37 16.31
CA GLU A 98 8.76 -19.68 16.46
C GLU A 98 9.77 -19.73 17.64
N GLY A 99 9.42 -19.10 18.77
CA GLY A 99 10.26 -19.03 19.97
C GLY A 99 11.50 -18.13 19.85
N SER A 100 11.55 -17.28 18.82
CA SER A 100 12.59 -16.27 18.63
C SER A 100 11.99 -14.86 18.70
N PRO A 101 12.68 -13.86 19.26
CA PRO A 101 12.20 -12.48 19.27
C PRO A 101 11.92 -11.96 17.86
N ILE A 102 10.81 -11.24 17.68
CA ILE A 102 10.47 -10.62 16.41
C ILE A 102 11.39 -9.43 16.16
N ASP A 103 12.12 -9.51 15.06
CA ASP A 103 12.80 -8.36 14.46
C ASP A 103 11.87 -7.71 13.43
N ALA A 104 11.26 -6.59 13.82
CA ALA A 104 10.40 -5.76 12.97
C ALA A 104 11.17 -4.62 12.28
N SER A 105 12.51 -4.71 12.22
CA SER A 105 13.34 -3.69 11.59
C SER A 105 13.39 -3.80 10.07
N GLY A 106 13.59 -2.68 9.39
CA GLY A 106 13.69 -2.61 7.94
C GLY A 106 14.27 -1.28 7.48
N VAL A 107 14.65 -1.24 6.21
CA VAL A 107 15.13 -0.01 5.55
C VAL A 107 14.25 0.25 4.35
N LEU A 108 13.57 1.41 4.35
CA LEU A 108 12.74 1.83 3.22
C LEU A 108 13.63 2.22 2.03
N VAL A 109 13.03 2.33 0.84
CA VAL A 109 13.74 2.67 -0.42
C VAL A 109 14.51 3.98 -0.40
N ASP A 110 14.17 4.89 0.51
CA ASP A 110 14.84 6.18 0.70
C ASP A 110 15.97 6.13 1.74
N GLY A 111 16.28 4.94 2.27
CA GLY A 111 17.26 4.74 3.33
C GLY A 111 16.71 4.93 4.75
N THR A 112 15.43 5.28 4.92
CA THR A 112 14.84 5.46 6.25
C THR A 112 14.79 4.13 6.98
N LYS A 113 15.41 4.08 8.15
CA LYS A 113 15.33 2.93 9.05
C LYS A 113 14.00 2.95 9.80
N VAL A 114 13.32 1.82 9.81
CA VAL A 114 12.10 1.57 10.58
C VAL A 114 12.34 0.37 11.49
N ASN A 115 11.66 0.37 12.63
CA ASN A 115 11.57 -0.73 13.58
C ASN A 115 10.16 -0.73 14.19
N GLY A 116 9.30 -1.59 13.65
CA GLY A 116 7.91 -1.70 14.09
C GLY A 116 6.97 -0.61 13.56
N VAL A 117 5.69 -0.77 13.88
CA VAL A 117 4.58 0.03 13.33
C VAL A 117 4.65 1.51 13.69
N ALA A 118 5.17 1.85 14.87
CA ALA A 118 5.22 3.23 15.35
C ALA A 118 6.20 4.07 14.51
N SER A 119 7.42 3.56 14.30
CA SER A 119 8.43 4.24 13.48
C SER A 119 8.07 4.21 11.99
N LEU A 120 7.39 3.16 11.51
CA LEU A 120 6.82 3.16 10.16
C LEU A 120 5.81 4.30 9.98
N ARG A 121 4.90 4.49 10.94
CA ARG A 121 3.93 5.60 10.90
C ARG A 121 4.63 6.96 10.85
N GLU A 122 5.68 7.14 11.65
CA GLU A 122 6.46 8.38 11.65
C GLU A 122 7.17 8.63 10.33
N ALA A 123 7.81 7.60 9.75
CA ALA A 123 8.47 7.68 8.45
C ALA A 123 7.50 8.08 7.34
N LEU A 124 6.30 7.49 7.34
CA LEU A 124 5.27 7.79 6.36
C LEU A 124 4.60 9.15 6.57
N GLY A 125 4.49 9.61 7.81
CA GLY A 125 3.99 10.95 8.14
C GLY A 125 4.81 12.06 7.49
N ARG A 126 6.11 11.84 7.25
CA ARG A 126 6.97 12.79 6.52
C ARG A 126 6.63 12.91 5.04
N ARG A 127 5.92 11.92 4.47
CA ARG A 127 5.49 11.87 3.05
C ARG A 127 4.02 12.26 2.89
N SER A 128 3.56 13.22 3.70
CA SER A 128 2.15 13.64 3.76
C SER A 128 1.57 13.98 2.39
N ASP A 129 2.30 14.69 1.54
CA ASP A 129 1.79 15.12 0.24
C ASP A 129 1.42 13.94 -0.68
N GLN A 130 2.20 12.85 -0.66
CA GLN A 130 1.89 11.68 -1.49
C GLN A 130 0.63 10.98 -0.97
N PHE A 131 0.55 10.77 0.35
CA PHE A 131 -0.64 10.21 0.98
C PHE A 131 -1.88 11.05 0.66
N LEU A 132 -1.78 12.38 0.78
CA LEU A 132 -2.89 13.30 0.51
C LEU A 132 -3.31 13.31 -0.96
N ARG A 133 -2.37 13.15 -1.90
CA ARG A 133 -2.69 12.96 -3.32
C ARG A 133 -3.51 11.71 -3.53
N VAL A 134 -3.12 10.58 -2.90
CA VAL A 134 -3.89 9.34 -2.97
C VAL A 134 -5.27 9.51 -2.36
N VAL A 135 -5.38 10.19 -1.21
CA VAL A 135 -6.69 10.49 -0.59
C VAL A 135 -7.56 11.32 -1.53
N ALA A 136 -7.03 12.41 -2.10
CA ALA A 136 -7.77 13.26 -3.04
C ALA A 136 -8.19 12.47 -4.30
N GLU A 137 -7.29 11.66 -4.85
CA GLU A 137 -7.55 10.80 -6.00
C GLU A 137 -8.63 9.73 -5.69
N LYS A 138 -8.65 9.16 -4.49
CA LYS A 138 -9.68 8.18 -4.09
C LYS A 138 -11.02 8.83 -3.75
N LEU A 139 -11.04 10.09 -3.34
CA LEU A 139 -12.27 10.85 -3.07
C LEU A 139 -12.92 11.37 -4.35
N LEU A 140 -12.10 11.76 -5.34
CA LEU A 140 -12.57 12.40 -6.56
C LEU A 140 -13.63 11.57 -7.34
N PRO A 141 -13.53 10.24 -7.48
CA PRO A 141 -14.55 9.43 -8.14
C PRO A 141 -15.95 9.54 -7.55
N TYR A 142 -16.07 9.72 -6.23
CA TYR A 142 -17.37 9.92 -5.57
C TYR A 142 -18.03 11.24 -5.96
N SER A 143 -17.23 12.20 -6.43
CA SER A 143 -17.70 13.48 -6.95
C SER A 143 -17.93 13.46 -8.46
N LEU A 144 -17.12 12.70 -9.21
CA LEU A 144 -17.21 12.64 -10.67
C LEU A 144 -18.24 11.62 -11.19
N GLY A 145 -18.58 10.59 -10.41
CA GLY A 145 -19.36 9.44 -10.89
C GLY A 145 -18.62 8.54 -11.89
N ARG A 146 -17.30 8.78 -12.09
CA ARG A 146 -16.39 7.99 -12.93
C ARG A 146 -15.02 7.83 -12.26
N GLY A 147 -14.20 6.93 -12.78
CA GLY A 147 -12.79 6.82 -12.36
C GLY A 147 -11.99 8.09 -12.66
N VAL A 148 -10.91 8.30 -11.89
CA VAL A 148 -9.94 9.37 -12.16
C VAL A 148 -9.10 8.99 -13.38
N GLU A 149 -8.88 9.94 -14.27
CA GLU A 149 -8.03 9.81 -15.45
C GLU A 149 -6.81 10.73 -15.36
N TYR A 150 -5.83 10.55 -16.25
CA TYR A 150 -4.60 11.35 -16.25
C TYR A 150 -4.89 12.87 -16.34
N GLN A 151 -5.97 13.25 -17.03
CA GLN A 151 -6.42 14.63 -17.19
C GLN A 151 -6.91 15.29 -15.90
N ASP A 152 -7.31 14.50 -14.89
CA ASP A 152 -7.76 15.01 -13.59
C ASP A 152 -6.58 15.25 -12.62
N MET A 153 -5.39 14.73 -12.92
CA MET A 153 -4.22 14.84 -12.04
C MET A 153 -3.77 16.27 -11.75
N PRO A 154 -3.89 17.26 -12.66
CA PRO A 154 -3.69 18.67 -12.33
C PRO A 154 -4.63 19.16 -11.21
N LEU A 155 -5.89 18.75 -11.22
CA LEU A 155 -6.88 19.09 -10.19
C LEU A 155 -6.53 18.42 -8.86
N VAL A 156 -6.18 17.13 -8.87
CA VAL A 156 -5.72 16.43 -7.65
C VAL A 156 -4.54 17.17 -7.02
N ARG A 157 -3.54 17.57 -7.82
CA ARG A 157 -2.38 18.32 -7.33
C ARG A 157 -2.74 19.70 -6.81
N SER A 158 -3.68 20.42 -7.44
CA SER A 158 -4.11 21.73 -6.95
C SER A 158 -4.85 21.62 -5.62
N ILE A 159 -5.76 20.65 -5.46
CA ILE A 159 -6.49 20.42 -4.20
C ILE A 159 -5.53 20.17 -3.04
N VAL A 160 -4.53 19.30 -3.24
CA VAL A 160 -3.54 19.02 -2.19
C VAL A 160 -2.70 20.25 -1.88
N ARG A 161 -2.20 20.96 -2.89
CA ARG A 161 -1.42 22.19 -2.71
C ARG A 161 -2.20 23.25 -1.94
N ASP A 162 -3.45 23.48 -2.31
CA ASP A 162 -4.30 24.53 -1.73
C ASP A 162 -4.71 24.17 -0.29
N SER A 163 -4.73 22.87 0.06
CA SER A 163 -4.98 22.42 1.43
C SER A 163 -3.82 22.68 2.40
N ALA A 164 -2.61 22.96 1.91
CA ALA A 164 -1.43 23.19 2.75
C ALA A 164 -1.62 24.35 3.75
N GLY A 165 -2.26 25.46 3.32
CA GLY A 165 -2.54 26.61 4.18
C GLY A 165 -3.47 26.30 5.37
N SER A 166 -4.20 25.19 5.30
CA SER A 166 -5.08 24.70 6.36
C SER A 166 -4.55 23.47 7.08
N LYS A 167 -3.22 23.23 6.97
CA LYS A 167 -2.52 22.08 7.56
C LYS A 167 -3.12 20.74 7.13
N TYR A 168 -3.53 20.65 5.87
CA TYR A 168 -4.03 19.41 5.25
C TYR A 168 -5.24 18.79 5.98
N LYS A 169 -6.10 19.63 6.57
CA LYS A 169 -7.37 19.17 7.16
C LYS A 169 -8.19 18.41 6.12
N PHE A 170 -8.80 17.30 6.53
CA PHE A 170 -9.68 16.51 5.67
C PHE A 170 -10.80 17.35 5.04
N SER A 171 -11.41 18.25 5.81
CA SER A 171 -12.43 19.20 5.34
C SER A 171 -11.94 20.06 4.17
N SER A 172 -10.66 20.42 4.15
CA SER A 172 -10.08 21.25 3.09
C SER A 172 -9.92 20.48 1.79
N LEU A 173 -9.58 19.19 1.84
CA LEU A 173 -9.56 18.33 0.67
C LEU A 173 -10.97 18.19 0.07
N VAL A 174 -11.96 17.90 0.92
CA VAL A 174 -13.37 17.79 0.49
C VAL A 174 -13.87 19.10 -0.12
N LEU A 175 -13.61 20.24 0.53
CA LEU A 175 -13.98 21.54 -0.02
C LEU A 175 -13.26 21.87 -1.32
N GLY A 176 -12.00 21.45 -1.48
CA GLY A 176 -11.26 21.58 -2.74
C GLY A 176 -11.95 20.83 -3.88
N ILE A 177 -12.47 19.63 -3.61
CA ILE A 177 -13.24 18.85 -4.58
C ILE A 177 -14.59 19.53 -4.87
N VAL A 178 -15.35 19.89 -3.83
CA VAL A 178 -16.69 20.52 -3.98
C VAL A 178 -16.63 21.88 -4.69
N LYS A 179 -15.51 22.61 -4.56
CA LYS A 179 -15.29 23.89 -5.27
C LYS A 179 -14.66 23.74 -6.65
N SER A 180 -14.35 22.52 -7.07
CA SER A 180 -13.73 22.27 -8.37
C SER A 180 -14.73 22.46 -9.52
N PRO A 181 -14.28 22.90 -10.71
CA PRO A 181 -15.14 22.96 -11.89
C PRO A 181 -15.78 21.61 -12.23
N THR A 182 -15.04 20.52 -12.02
CA THR A 182 -15.52 19.16 -12.28
C THR A 182 -16.69 18.73 -11.39
N PHE A 183 -16.86 19.35 -10.21
CA PHE A 183 -18.01 19.12 -9.35
C PHE A 183 -19.15 20.11 -9.61
N GLN A 184 -18.81 21.38 -9.87
CA GLN A 184 -19.81 22.45 -9.99
C GLN A 184 -20.44 22.58 -11.37
N MET A 185 -19.74 22.14 -12.42
CA MET A 185 -20.21 22.21 -13.79
C MET A 185 -20.80 20.86 -14.18
N ASN A 186 -22.04 20.84 -14.63
CA ASN A 186 -22.60 19.67 -15.31
C ASN A 186 -21.73 19.39 -16.54
N MET A 187 -20.92 18.33 -16.50
CA MET A 187 -20.37 17.75 -17.73
C MET A 187 -21.58 17.27 -18.55
N LYS A 188 -22.00 18.04 -19.55
CA LYS A 188 -22.74 17.45 -20.66
C LYS A 188 -21.83 16.36 -21.20
N LEU A 189 -22.27 15.10 -21.11
CA LEU A 189 -21.70 14.03 -21.91
C LEU A 189 -21.80 14.50 -23.36
N THR A 190 -20.67 14.89 -23.95
CA THR A 190 -20.60 15.09 -25.40
C THR A 190 -20.81 13.71 -25.99
N ASP A 191 -22.03 13.45 -26.45
CA ASP A 191 -22.36 12.21 -27.15
C ASP A 191 -21.42 12.11 -28.36
N ALA A 192 -20.50 11.14 -28.33
CA ALA A 192 -19.60 10.86 -29.47
C ALA A 192 -20.39 10.48 -30.76
N ARG A 193 -21.71 10.26 -30.64
CA ARG A 193 -22.63 10.08 -31.77
C ARG A 193 -22.95 11.36 -32.53
N THR A 194 -22.74 12.55 -31.97
CA THR A 194 -23.12 13.81 -32.63
C THR A 194 -22.09 14.24 -33.68
N GLU A 195 -20.81 13.90 -33.52
CA GLU A 195 -19.77 14.26 -34.49
C GLU A 195 -19.84 13.45 -35.80
N GLN A 196 -20.28 12.18 -35.75
CA GLN A 196 -20.45 11.35 -36.95
C GLN A 196 -21.70 11.68 -37.78
N ARG A 197 -22.65 12.44 -37.24
CA ARG A 197 -23.85 12.88 -37.98
C ARG A 197 -23.69 14.23 -38.66
N ALA A 198 -22.67 15.01 -38.31
CA ALA A 198 -22.39 16.32 -38.92
C ALA A 198 -21.48 16.24 -40.16
N THR A 199 -21.05 15.04 -40.54
CA THR A 199 -20.17 14.77 -41.70
C THR A 199 -20.84 13.90 -42.77
N ARG A 200 -22.18 13.89 -42.83
CA ARG A 200 -22.96 13.30 -43.94
C ARG A 200 -23.94 14.29 -44.51
#